data_AF-A0A7X8VUS9-F1
#
_entry.id   AF-A0A7X8VUS9-F1
#
_cell.length_a   1.000
_cell.length_b   1.000
_cell.length_c   1.000
_cell.angle_alpha   90.00
_cell.angle_beta   90.00
_cell.angle_gamma   90.00
#
_symmetry.space_group_name_H-M   'P 1'
#
loop_
_entity.id
_entity.type
_entity.pdbx_description
1 polymer ?
#
loop_
_entity_poly.entity_id
_entity_poly.type
_entity_poly.pdbx_seq_one_letter_code
_entity_poly.pdbx_strand_id
1 'polypeptide(L)'
;MRKHCKRLTNEPVSLWQDHHLATEFRQEMEKRSRFCAEWRSKFLKGKDLLEFANWHEFFGLHRMAGGDWYFREWLPQAVSVALIGEFSAWQRDQRYELQPAADGCWYGYFPPEAFQHGQQYQLKVHWPGGEGWRLPSCATRTVRAGNAAGGMVFNAQVWEPEAYHWQHEYPGTDAPLLIYEAHIGMAQVEERVGTFREFKDKILPRIAETGYTCLQLMAIAQHPYYASFGYQVANFYAPCDLFGTPE
;
A
#
# COMPACT_ATOMS: atom_id res chain seq x y z
N MET A 1 -38.19 33.41 3.59
CA MET A 1 -37.02 33.23 4.47
C MET A 1 -36.15 32.10 3.91
N ARG A 2 -35.12 32.43 3.11
CA ARG A 2 -34.12 31.43 2.70
C ARG A 2 -33.24 31.17 3.92
N LYS A 3 -33.45 30.03 4.61
CA LYS A 3 -32.49 29.54 5.61
C LYS A 3 -31.11 29.62 4.96
N HIS A 4 -30.23 30.45 5.52
CA HIS A 4 -28.84 30.55 5.07
C HIS A 4 -28.22 29.16 5.22
N CYS A 5 -28.22 28.39 4.14
CA CYS A 5 -27.44 27.17 4.06
C CYS A 5 -25.99 27.64 4.21
N LYS A 6 -25.36 27.31 5.34
CA LYS A 6 -23.94 27.62 5.55
C LYS A 6 -23.19 27.09 4.34
N ARG A 7 -22.32 27.93 3.75
CA ARG A 7 -21.48 27.54 2.63
C ARG A 7 -20.70 26.29 3.05
N LEU A 8 -20.76 25.24 2.24
CA LEU A 8 -19.87 24.09 2.42
C LEU A 8 -18.45 24.64 2.36
N THR A 9 -17.69 24.42 3.43
CA THR A 9 -16.31 24.88 3.59
C THR A 9 -15.47 23.72 4.07
N ASN A 10 -14.22 23.66 3.61
CA ASN A 10 -13.22 22.69 4.06
C ASN A 10 -12.44 23.21 5.27
N GLU A 11 -12.77 24.40 5.79
CA GLU A 11 -12.10 24.97 6.96
C GLU A 11 -12.32 24.10 8.20
N PRO A 12 -11.25 23.63 8.87
CA PRO A 12 -11.36 22.78 10.04
C PRO A 12 -12.01 23.55 11.19
N VAL A 13 -13.08 22.98 11.73
CA VAL A 13 -13.80 23.50 12.90
C VAL A 13 -13.23 22.79 14.14
N SER A 14 -12.96 23.54 15.20
CA SER A 14 -12.50 22.94 16.45
C SER A 14 -13.57 22.00 17.00
N LEU A 15 -13.18 20.80 17.43
CA LEU A 15 -14.11 19.86 18.08
C LEU A 15 -14.84 20.49 19.27
N TRP A 16 -14.22 21.47 19.93
CA TRP A 16 -14.78 22.19 21.08
C TRP A 16 -15.82 23.26 20.71
N GLN A 17 -16.03 23.51 19.41
CA GLN A 17 -17.11 24.37 18.93
C GLN A 17 -18.42 23.60 18.76
N ASP A 18 -18.41 22.26 18.80
CA ASP A 18 -19.62 21.45 18.85
C ASP A 18 -20.18 21.38 20.28
N HIS A 19 -21.47 21.69 20.44
CA HIS A 19 -22.08 21.78 21.76
C HIS A 19 -22.07 20.46 22.54
N HIS A 20 -22.37 19.33 21.88
CA HIS A 20 -22.42 18.03 22.54
C HIS A 20 -21.02 17.54 22.89
N LEU A 21 -20.07 17.68 21.96
CA LEU A 21 -18.68 17.29 22.21
C LEU A 21 -18.04 18.15 23.31
N ALA A 22 -18.38 19.44 23.39
CA ALA A 22 -17.83 20.36 24.38
C ALA A 22 -18.53 20.31 25.75
N THR A 23 -19.68 19.64 25.88
CA THR A 23 -20.43 19.52 27.13
C THR A 23 -20.56 18.06 27.58
N GLU A 24 -21.56 17.35 27.05
CA GLU A 24 -21.92 15.98 27.42
C GLU A 24 -20.76 15.00 27.29
N PHE A 25 -19.98 15.10 26.20
CA PHE A 25 -18.87 14.17 25.93
C PHE A 25 -17.49 14.74 26.22
N ARG A 26 -17.41 15.90 26.92
CA ARG A 26 -16.14 16.62 27.10
C ARG A 26 -15.07 15.75 27.77
N GLN A 27 -15.42 15.06 28.85
CA GLN A 27 -14.46 14.25 29.59
C GLN A 27 -13.90 13.12 28.72
N GLU A 28 -14.74 12.46 27.94
CA GLU A 28 -14.36 11.40 27.00
C GLU A 28 -13.46 11.93 25.88
N MET A 29 -13.77 13.11 25.33
CA MET A 29 -12.93 13.75 24.31
C MET A 29 -11.56 14.14 24.86
N GLU A 30 -11.50 14.68 26.08
CA GLU A 30 -10.24 15.00 26.74
C GLU A 30 -9.41 13.75 27.05
N LYS A 31 -10.05 12.65 27.49
CA LYS A 31 -9.37 11.34 27.68
C LYS A 31 -8.76 10.85 26.37
N ARG A 32 -9.52 10.88 25.26
CA ARG A 32 -9.04 10.48 23.93
C ARG A 32 -7.90 11.35 23.44
N SER A 33 -8.01 12.67 23.63
CA SER A 33 -6.95 13.63 23.25
C SER A 33 -5.64 13.36 24.00
N ARG A 34 -5.71 13.14 25.33
CA ARG A 34 -4.54 12.75 26.13
C ARG A 34 -3.94 11.43 25.66
N PHE A 35 -4.77 10.41 25.44
CA PHE A 35 -4.32 9.12 24.92
C PHE A 35 -3.59 9.27 23.59
N CYS A 36 -4.15 10.01 22.62
CA CYS A 36 -3.51 10.25 21.34
C CYS A 36 -2.17 11.01 21.50
N ALA A 37 -2.11 12.02 22.37
CA ALA A 37 -0.89 12.78 22.63
C ALA A 37 0.21 11.92 23.27
N GLU A 38 -0.13 11.11 24.26
CA GLU A 38 0.80 10.18 24.92
C GLU A 38 1.37 9.16 23.92
N TRP A 39 0.52 8.52 23.12
CA TRP A 39 0.97 7.55 22.13
C TRP A 39 1.75 8.18 20.98
N ARG A 40 1.36 9.38 20.54
CA ARG A 40 2.15 10.15 19.56
C ARG A 40 3.55 10.40 20.09
N SER A 41 3.69 10.90 21.32
CA SER A 41 4.99 11.12 21.95
C SER A 41 5.80 9.81 22.04
N LYS A 42 5.16 8.73 22.49
CA LYS A 42 5.79 7.42 22.68
C LYS A 42 6.28 6.78 21.37
N PHE A 43 5.50 6.83 20.30
CA PHE A 43 5.87 6.23 19.02
C PHE A 43 6.87 7.07 18.25
N LEU A 44 6.66 8.39 18.21
CA LEU A 44 7.52 9.27 17.44
C LEU A 44 8.89 9.44 18.10
N LYS A 45 9.00 9.33 19.44
CA LYS A 45 10.27 9.46 20.18
C LYS A 45 11.06 10.73 19.80
N GLY A 46 10.35 11.84 19.58
CA GLY A 46 10.92 13.13 19.17
C GLY A 46 11.05 13.35 17.65
N LYS A 47 10.76 12.34 16.83
CA LYS A 47 10.64 12.49 15.37
C LYS A 47 9.33 13.16 14.98
N ASP A 48 9.24 13.66 13.75
CA ASP A 48 7.95 14.03 13.18
C ASP A 48 7.19 12.81 12.64
N LEU A 49 5.92 13.00 12.29
CA LEU A 49 5.05 11.90 11.85
C LEU A 49 5.46 11.36 10.47
N LEU A 50 5.96 12.20 9.57
CA LEU A 50 6.36 11.78 8.23
C LEU A 50 7.65 10.95 8.30
N GLU A 51 8.62 11.39 9.12
CA GLU A 51 9.85 10.65 9.40
C GLU A 51 9.57 9.30 10.08
N PHE A 52 8.46 9.17 10.82
CA PHE A 52 8.04 7.90 11.40
C PHE A 52 7.32 7.00 10.38
N ALA A 53 6.54 7.58 9.46
CA ALA A 53 5.63 6.87 8.57
C ALA A 53 6.25 6.49 7.21
N ASN A 54 7.57 6.35 7.12
CA ASN A 54 8.31 6.10 5.89
C ASN A 54 8.86 4.66 5.78
N TRP A 55 8.28 3.68 6.49
CA TRP A 55 8.80 2.31 6.55
C TRP A 55 8.94 1.64 5.19
N HIS A 56 8.07 1.98 4.25
CA HIS A 56 8.11 1.47 2.89
C HIS A 56 9.39 1.85 2.12
N GLU A 57 10.13 2.87 2.54
CA GLU A 57 11.42 3.24 1.94
C GLU A 57 12.55 2.27 2.29
N PHE A 58 12.37 1.42 3.30
CA PHE A 58 13.42 0.51 3.77
C PHE A 58 12.95 -0.90 4.14
N PHE A 59 11.64 -1.17 4.17
CA PHE A 59 11.05 -2.51 4.21
C PHE A 59 10.66 -2.98 2.81
N GLY A 60 10.76 -4.29 2.56
CA GLY A 60 10.62 -4.86 1.22
C GLY A 60 11.97 -4.97 0.50
N LEU A 61 11.94 -5.15 -0.81
CA LEU A 61 13.12 -5.30 -1.67
C LEU A 61 13.42 -3.97 -2.35
N HIS A 62 14.65 -3.47 -2.20
CA HIS A 62 15.09 -2.15 -2.66
C HIS A 62 16.39 -2.24 -3.44
N ARG A 63 16.46 -1.49 -4.54
CA ARG A 63 17.73 -1.23 -5.24
C ARG A 63 18.47 -0.09 -4.54
N MET A 64 19.70 -0.32 -4.12
CA MET A 64 20.55 0.70 -3.50
C MET A 64 21.32 1.52 -4.55
N ALA A 65 21.82 2.70 -4.17
CA ALA A 65 22.57 3.59 -5.08
C ALA A 65 23.83 2.96 -5.71
N GLY A 66 24.41 1.93 -5.10
CA GLY A 66 25.54 1.16 -5.64
C GLY A 66 25.15 0.04 -6.62
N GLY A 67 23.86 -0.15 -6.87
CA GLY A 67 23.34 -1.24 -7.70
C GLY A 67 23.13 -2.55 -6.95
N ASP A 68 23.58 -2.68 -5.71
CA ASP A 68 23.25 -3.81 -4.84
C ASP A 68 21.77 -3.77 -4.43
N TRP A 69 21.25 -4.90 -3.99
CA TRP A 69 19.89 -5.03 -3.45
C TRP A 69 19.93 -5.12 -1.92
N TYR A 70 18.96 -4.47 -1.28
CA TYR A 70 18.69 -4.60 0.14
C TYR A 70 17.27 -5.13 0.34
N PHE A 71 17.12 -6.10 1.23
CA PHE A 71 15.81 -6.56 1.67
C PHE A 71 15.67 -6.40 3.18
N ARG A 72 14.47 -6.02 3.65
CA ARG A 72 14.13 -6.02 5.08
C ARG A 72 12.68 -6.41 5.34
N GLU A 73 12.43 -7.22 6.35
CA GLU A 73 11.08 -7.61 6.80
C GLU A 73 11.01 -7.76 8.32
N TRP A 74 9.86 -7.46 8.92
CA TRP A 74 9.67 -7.63 10.36
C TRP A 74 9.04 -9.00 10.66
N LEU A 75 9.85 -9.93 11.15
CA LEU A 75 9.46 -11.32 11.42
C LEU A 75 10.03 -11.77 12.78
N PRO A 76 9.57 -11.17 13.90
CA PRO A 76 10.19 -11.37 15.22
C PRO A 76 10.08 -12.79 15.77
N GLN A 77 9.17 -13.60 15.23
CA GLN A 77 8.95 -14.99 15.64
C GLN A 77 9.57 -16.01 14.66
N ALA A 78 10.24 -15.54 13.60
CA ALA A 78 10.93 -16.43 12.68
C ALA A 78 12.24 -16.95 13.28
N VAL A 79 12.62 -18.16 12.90
CA VAL A 79 13.89 -18.82 13.25
C VAL A 79 14.84 -18.81 12.04
N SER A 80 14.30 -18.83 10.82
CA SER A 80 15.08 -18.59 9.60
C SER A 80 14.17 -18.06 8.50
N VAL A 81 14.72 -17.20 7.65
CA VAL A 81 14.00 -16.59 6.53
C VAL A 81 14.89 -16.57 5.31
N ALA A 82 14.37 -16.99 4.16
CA ALA A 82 15.04 -16.87 2.87
C ALA A 82 14.09 -16.27 1.83
N LEU A 83 14.64 -15.50 0.90
CA LEU A 83 13.94 -15.18 -0.34
C LEU A 83 14.01 -16.40 -1.27
N ILE A 84 12.87 -16.79 -1.83
CA ILE A 84 12.77 -17.86 -2.82
C ILE A 84 12.05 -17.32 -4.05
N GLY A 85 12.46 -17.71 -5.24
CA GLY A 85 11.84 -17.21 -6.46
C GLY A 85 12.44 -17.82 -7.71
N GLU A 86 12.14 -17.24 -8.86
CA GLU A 86 12.64 -17.72 -10.15
C GLU A 86 14.18 -17.77 -10.19
N PHE A 87 14.86 -16.80 -9.56
CA PHE A 87 16.32 -16.75 -9.42
C PHE A 87 16.94 -17.94 -8.64
N SER A 88 16.15 -18.60 -7.78
CA SER A 88 16.57 -19.76 -7.00
C SER A 88 15.81 -21.04 -7.41
N ALA A 89 15.15 -21.02 -8.56
CA ALA A 89 14.27 -22.09 -9.03
C ALA A 89 13.23 -22.53 -7.98
N TRP A 90 12.72 -21.57 -7.20
CA TRP A 90 11.77 -21.79 -6.10
C TRP A 90 12.29 -22.71 -4.98
N GLN A 91 13.61 -22.85 -4.87
CA GLN A 91 14.28 -23.61 -3.81
C GLN A 91 14.97 -22.67 -2.83
N ARG A 92 15.16 -23.16 -1.61
CA ARG A 92 15.94 -22.48 -0.59
C ARG A 92 17.41 -22.56 -0.97
N ASP A 93 18.09 -21.42 -0.99
CA ASP A 93 19.49 -21.28 -1.39
C ASP A 93 20.18 -20.31 -0.44
N GLN A 94 21.36 -20.68 0.03
CA GLN A 94 22.15 -19.92 1.01
C GLN A 94 22.44 -18.49 0.55
N ARG A 95 22.54 -18.25 -0.77
CA ARG A 95 22.77 -16.92 -1.36
C ARG A 95 21.64 -15.93 -1.07
N TYR A 96 20.46 -16.43 -0.72
CA TYR A 96 19.24 -15.64 -0.53
C TYR A 96 18.68 -15.72 0.90
N GLU A 97 19.47 -16.23 1.85
CA GLU A 97 19.13 -16.24 3.29
C GLU A 97 19.20 -14.84 3.88
N LEU A 98 18.27 -14.53 4.78
CA LEU A 98 18.25 -13.29 5.54
C LEU A 98 18.93 -13.49 6.90
N GLN A 99 19.47 -12.40 7.42
CA GLN A 99 20.11 -12.30 8.72
C GLN A 99 19.15 -11.64 9.72
N PRO A 100 19.02 -12.16 10.95
CA PRO A 100 18.21 -11.51 11.97
C PRO A 100 18.89 -10.26 12.51
N ALA A 101 18.09 -9.26 12.89
CA ALA A 101 18.49 -8.06 13.61
C ALA A 101 17.89 -8.05 15.03
N ALA A 102 18.46 -7.23 15.91
CA ALA A 102 18.04 -7.15 17.32
C ALA A 102 16.63 -6.58 17.54
N ASP A 103 16.06 -5.91 16.53
CA ASP A 103 14.73 -5.27 16.58
C ASP A 103 13.60 -6.19 16.08
N GLY A 104 13.90 -7.47 15.84
CA GLY A 104 12.96 -8.44 15.26
C GLY A 104 12.82 -8.35 13.74
N CYS A 105 13.59 -7.48 13.09
CA CYS A 105 13.70 -7.48 11.64
C CYS A 105 14.65 -8.58 11.15
N TRP A 106 14.48 -8.92 9.89
CA TRP A 106 15.38 -9.75 9.09
C TRP A 106 15.82 -8.94 7.88
N TYR A 107 17.08 -9.07 7.47
CA TYR A 107 17.62 -8.30 6.36
C TYR A 107 18.58 -9.11 5.49
N GLY A 108 18.78 -8.66 4.25
CA GLY A 108 19.73 -9.28 3.32
C GLY A 108 20.34 -8.25 2.38
N TYR A 109 21.59 -8.48 2.01
CA TYR A 109 22.31 -7.71 0.98
C TYR A 109 22.66 -8.67 -0.15
N PHE A 110 22.32 -8.28 -1.38
CA PHE A 110 22.53 -9.12 -2.56
C PHE A 110 23.22 -8.33 -3.66
N PRO A 111 24.12 -8.96 -4.44
CA PRO A 111 24.81 -8.29 -5.52
C PRO A 111 23.84 -7.86 -6.64
N PRO A 112 24.24 -6.95 -7.54
CA PRO A 112 23.35 -6.38 -8.54
C PRO A 112 22.66 -7.41 -9.45
N GLU A 113 23.37 -8.49 -9.77
CA GLU A 113 22.92 -9.59 -10.61
C GLU A 113 22.02 -10.62 -9.91
N ALA A 114 21.79 -10.45 -8.60
CA ALA A 114 21.02 -11.41 -7.80
C ALA A 114 19.56 -11.56 -8.27
N PHE A 115 18.98 -10.47 -8.78
CA PHE A 115 17.59 -10.37 -9.20
C PHE A 115 17.47 -9.62 -10.53
N GLN A 116 16.47 -10.00 -11.32
CA GLN A 116 16.12 -9.33 -12.56
C GLN A 116 14.70 -8.77 -12.48
N HIS A 117 14.47 -7.61 -13.11
CA HIS A 117 13.13 -7.04 -13.25
C HIS A 117 12.15 -8.08 -13.80
N GLY A 118 10.97 -8.15 -13.21
CA GLY A 118 9.93 -9.10 -13.60
C GLY A 118 10.00 -10.46 -12.90
N GLN A 119 11.10 -10.76 -12.20
CA GLN A 119 11.21 -12.05 -11.51
C GLN A 119 10.23 -12.16 -10.35
N GLN A 120 9.57 -13.31 -10.26
CA GLN A 120 8.64 -13.62 -9.18
C GLN A 120 9.34 -14.22 -7.97
N TYR A 121 8.90 -13.84 -6.77
CA TYR A 121 9.48 -14.30 -5.52
C TYR A 121 8.52 -14.27 -4.33
N GLN A 122 8.90 -14.97 -3.27
CA GLN A 122 8.23 -15.04 -1.97
C GLN A 122 9.28 -15.21 -0.85
N LEU A 123 8.83 -15.18 0.39
CA LEU A 123 9.61 -15.53 1.58
C LEU A 123 9.32 -16.97 1.98
N LYS A 124 10.37 -17.76 2.20
CA LYS A 124 10.28 -19.02 2.94
C LYS A 124 10.59 -18.74 4.41
N VAL A 125 9.58 -18.79 5.26
CA VAL A 125 9.69 -18.48 6.69
C VAL A 125 9.57 -19.76 7.50
N HIS A 126 10.49 -19.98 8.43
CA HIS A 126 10.44 -21.05 9.42
C HIS A 126 10.22 -20.43 10.80
N TRP A 127 9.36 -21.04 11.61
CA TRP A 127 9.06 -20.63 12.98
C TRP A 127 8.94 -21.87 13.88
N PRO A 128 8.88 -21.73 15.22
CA PRO A 128 8.72 -22.89 16.10
C PRO A 128 7.43 -23.67 15.76
N GLY A 129 7.60 -24.93 15.34
CA GLY A 129 6.49 -25.82 15.00
C GLY A 129 6.02 -25.78 13.54
N GLY A 130 6.66 -25.01 12.64
CA GLY A 130 6.29 -25.06 11.22
C GLY A 130 7.07 -24.14 10.29
N GLU A 131 6.64 -24.16 9.04
CA GLU A 131 7.19 -23.33 7.96
C GLU A 131 6.09 -22.97 6.96
N GLY A 132 6.34 -21.94 6.16
CA GLY A 132 5.37 -21.50 5.16
C GLY A 132 5.92 -20.43 4.22
N TRP A 133 5.18 -20.24 3.14
CA TRP A 133 5.48 -19.24 2.12
C TRP A 133 4.69 -17.97 2.42
N ARG A 134 5.33 -16.80 2.31
CA ARG A 134 4.72 -15.50 2.60
C ARG A 134 5.10 -14.48 1.54
N LEU A 135 4.22 -13.54 1.28
CA LEU A 135 4.58 -12.34 0.52
C LEU A 135 5.28 -11.35 1.46
N PRO A 136 6.28 -10.59 0.98
CA PRO A 136 6.79 -9.43 1.70
C PRO A 136 5.65 -8.43 1.98
N SER A 137 5.63 -7.89 3.20
CA SER A 137 4.61 -6.94 3.66
C SER A 137 4.58 -5.68 2.80
N CYS A 138 5.77 -5.21 2.40
CA CYS A 138 5.98 -4.02 1.58
C CYS A 138 6.34 -4.36 0.12
N ALA A 139 5.83 -5.48 -0.42
CA ALA A 139 5.94 -5.74 -1.85
C ALA A 139 5.24 -4.62 -2.65
N THR A 140 5.95 -4.01 -3.59
CA THR A 140 5.45 -2.91 -4.45
C THR A 140 4.71 -3.42 -5.68
N ARG A 141 4.95 -4.67 -6.06
CA ARG A 141 4.16 -5.39 -7.05
C ARG A 141 3.92 -6.82 -6.63
N THR A 142 2.67 -7.26 -6.77
CA THR A 142 2.28 -8.66 -6.64
C THR A 142 1.56 -9.10 -7.90
N VAL A 143 1.71 -10.36 -8.28
CA VAL A 143 1.06 -10.92 -9.48
C VAL A 143 0.42 -12.26 -9.17
N ARG A 144 -0.72 -12.51 -9.82
CA ARG A 144 -1.33 -13.84 -9.88
C ARG A 144 -0.44 -14.82 -10.64
N ALA A 145 -0.22 -16.00 -10.07
CA ALA A 145 0.53 -17.09 -10.67
C ALA A 145 -0.22 -18.42 -10.52
N GLY A 146 -0.29 -19.21 -11.58
CA GLY A 146 -0.81 -20.56 -11.53
C GLY A 146 0.09 -21.46 -10.69
N ASN A 147 -0.49 -22.36 -9.89
CA ASN A 147 0.26 -23.39 -9.18
C ASN A 147 0.12 -24.76 -9.86
N ALA A 148 1.01 -25.70 -9.52
CA ALA A 148 1.02 -27.04 -10.10
C ALA A 148 -0.25 -27.87 -9.84
N ALA A 149 -1.06 -27.48 -8.84
CA ALA A 149 -2.33 -28.11 -8.51
C ALA A 149 -3.53 -27.48 -9.26
N GLY A 150 -3.28 -26.60 -10.24
CA GLY A 150 -4.33 -25.92 -11.02
C GLY A 150 -5.03 -24.79 -10.25
N GLY A 151 -4.53 -24.42 -9.08
CA GLY A 151 -4.98 -23.28 -8.30
C GLY A 151 -4.24 -22.00 -8.65
N MET A 152 -4.66 -20.90 -8.02
CA MET A 152 -4.05 -19.58 -8.15
C MET A 152 -3.35 -19.21 -6.85
N VAL A 153 -2.11 -18.72 -6.94
CA VAL A 153 -1.37 -18.10 -5.85
C VAL A 153 -0.96 -16.69 -6.23
N PHE A 154 -0.41 -15.94 -5.27
CA PHE A 154 0.18 -14.64 -5.51
C PHE A 154 1.65 -14.67 -5.20
N ASN A 155 2.46 -14.07 -6.06
CA ASN A 155 3.88 -13.87 -5.86
C ASN A 155 4.18 -12.37 -5.80
N ALA A 156 5.20 -11.98 -5.04
CA ALA A 156 5.78 -10.66 -5.22
C ALA A 156 6.59 -10.66 -6.51
N GLN A 157 6.83 -9.49 -7.06
CA GLN A 157 7.65 -9.37 -8.24
C GLN A 157 8.74 -8.32 -8.02
N VAL A 158 9.96 -8.65 -8.44
CA VAL A 158 11.07 -7.69 -8.50
C VAL A 158 10.66 -6.60 -9.48
N TRP A 159 10.40 -5.40 -8.95
CA TRP A 159 9.85 -4.29 -9.71
C TRP A 159 10.85 -3.14 -9.74
N GLU A 160 11.40 -2.90 -10.92
CA GLU A 160 12.41 -1.87 -11.20
C GLU A 160 12.27 -1.42 -12.67
N PRO A 161 11.06 -1.00 -13.10
CA PRO A 161 10.91 -0.38 -14.41
C PRO A 161 11.50 1.04 -14.41
N GLU A 162 11.53 1.68 -15.57
CA GLU A 162 11.68 3.13 -15.64
C GLU A 162 10.51 3.78 -14.88
N ALA A 163 10.82 4.63 -13.91
CA ALA A 163 9.82 5.27 -13.07
C ALA A 163 8.94 6.22 -13.89
N TYR A 164 7.63 6.23 -13.61
CA TYR A 164 6.74 7.21 -14.22
C TYR A 164 7.12 8.64 -13.81
N HIS A 165 7.37 9.50 -14.80
CA HIS A 165 7.64 10.90 -14.59
C HIS A 165 6.34 11.70 -14.51
N TRP A 166 5.99 12.16 -13.31
CA TRP A 166 4.82 13.00 -13.08
C TRP A 166 4.90 14.31 -13.88
N GLN A 167 3.89 14.56 -14.70
CA GLN A 167 3.84 15.71 -15.62
C GLN A 167 3.05 16.89 -15.06
N HIS A 168 2.32 16.68 -13.96
CA HIS A 168 1.40 17.66 -13.39
C HIS A 168 1.59 17.75 -11.88
N GLU A 169 1.53 18.96 -11.35
CA GLU A 169 1.48 19.19 -9.91
C GLU A 169 0.10 18.84 -9.36
N TYR A 170 0.02 18.61 -8.04
CA TYR A 170 -1.27 18.49 -7.38
C TYR A 170 -2.06 19.79 -7.58
N PRO A 171 -3.26 19.75 -8.20
CA PRO A 171 -3.92 20.97 -8.65
C PRO A 171 -4.33 21.88 -7.49
N GLY A 172 -4.58 21.34 -6.30
CA GLY A 172 -5.21 22.07 -5.19
C GLY A 172 -6.64 22.51 -5.54
N THR A 173 -7.56 22.52 -4.58
CA THR A 173 -8.89 23.10 -4.83
C THR A 173 -9.48 23.71 -3.57
N ASP A 174 -9.88 24.97 -3.67
CA ASP A 174 -10.72 25.65 -2.67
C ASP A 174 -12.22 25.40 -2.94
N ALA A 175 -12.56 24.76 -4.06
CA ALA A 175 -13.93 24.37 -4.35
C ALA A 175 -14.39 23.28 -3.37
N PRO A 176 -15.70 23.25 -3.04
CA PRO A 176 -16.27 22.15 -2.30
C PRO A 176 -15.95 20.80 -2.96
N LEU A 177 -15.73 19.77 -2.14
CA LEU A 177 -15.50 18.43 -2.63
C LEU A 177 -16.79 17.86 -3.24
N LEU A 178 -16.84 17.81 -4.56
CA LEU A 178 -17.81 17.04 -5.33
C LEU A 178 -17.08 15.76 -5.74
N ILE A 179 -17.33 14.70 -4.99
CA ILE A 179 -16.56 13.46 -5.06
C ILE A 179 -17.22 12.50 -6.04
N TYR A 180 -16.48 12.08 -7.06
CA TYR A 180 -16.84 10.96 -7.92
C TYR A 180 -16.18 9.69 -7.37
N GLU A 181 -16.98 8.81 -6.75
CA GLU A 181 -16.51 7.50 -6.31
C GLU A 181 -16.43 6.55 -7.51
N ALA A 182 -15.29 5.88 -7.67
CA ALA A 182 -15.05 5.01 -8.80
C ALA A 182 -14.26 3.76 -8.43
N HIS A 183 -14.54 2.69 -9.17
CA HIS A 183 -13.79 1.44 -9.14
C HIS A 183 -13.23 1.15 -10.53
N ILE A 184 -11.90 1.14 -10.67
CA ILE A 184 -11.18 1.02 -11.96
C ILE A 184 -11.66 -0.19 -12.77
N GLY A 185 -11.71 -1.35 -12.13
CA GLY A 185 -11.98 -2.62 -12.78
C GLY A 185 -13.38 -2.78 -13.38
N MET A 186 -14.35 -1.97 -13.00
CA MET A 186 -15.75 -2.08 -13.46
C MET A 186 -16.29 -0.78 -14.05
N ALA A 187 -15.41 0.17 -14.36
CA ALA A 187 -15.79 1.45 -14.94
C ALA A 187 -16.13 1.35 -16.45
N GLN A 188 -16.04 0.15 -17.03
CA GLN A 188 -16.22 -0.12 -18.45
C GLN A 188 -17.55 -0.82 -18.74
N VAL A 189 -17.95 -0.82 -20.01
CA VAL A 189 -19.16 -1.52 -20.47
C VAL A 189 -18.84 -2.99 -20.79
N GLU A 190 -17.61 -3.25 -21.21
CA GLU A 190 -17.11 -4.58 -21.54
C GLU A 190 -17.17 -5.52 -20.32
N GLU A 191 -17.57 -6.78 -20.52
CA GLU A 191 -17.68 -7.82 -19.48
C GLU A 191 -16.30 -8.39 -19.07
N ARG A 192 -15.37 -7.50 -18.73
CA ARG A 192 -14.03 -7.82 -18.25
C ARG A 192 -13.55 -6.76 -17.27
N VAL A 193 -12.44 -7.05 -16.60
CA VAL A 193 -11.80 -6.06 -15.73
C VAL A 193 -11.14 -4.97 -16.58
N GLY A 194 -11.48 -3.72 -16.29
CA GLY A 194 -10.88 -2.53 -16.88
C GLY A 194 -9.50 -2.21 -16.28
N THR A 195 -8.68 -1.48 -17.04
CA THR A 195 -7.31 -1.11 -16.65
C THR A 195 -7.18 0.36 -16.23
N PHE A 196 -6.11 0.71 -15.53
CA PHE A 196 -5.77 2.10 -15.18
C PHE A 196 -5.69 3.00 -16.41
N ARG A 197 -5.03 2.52 -17.48
CA ARG A 197 -4.89 3.28 -18.73
C ARG A 197 -6.24 3.58 -19.36
N GLU A 198 -7.12 2.59 -19.40
CA GLU A 198 -8.43 2.82 -19.97
C GLU A 198 -9.33 3.68 -19.09
N PHE A 199 -9.21 3.58 -17.76
CA PHE A 199 -9.90 4.51 -16.86
C PHE A 199 -9.43 5.94 -17.11
N LYS A 200 -8.11 6.14 -17.24
CA LYS A 200 -7.50 7.42 -17.59
C LYS A 200 -8.01 7.97 -18.92
N ASP A 201 -8.01 7.15 -19.98
CA ASP A 201 -8.33 7.61 -21.33
C ASP A 201 -9.84 7.74 -21.59
N LYS A 202 -10.67 6.86 -21.01
CA LYS A 202 -12.10 6.77 -21.34
C LYS A 202 -13.03 7.37 -20.28
N ILE A 203 -12.61 7.37 -19.01
CA ILE A 203 -13.50 7.67 -17.87
C ILE A 203 -13.18 9.03 -17.25
N LEU A 204 -11.90 9.34 -17.01
CA LEU A 204 -11.49 10.64 -16.45
C LEU A 204 -12.03 11.85 -17.24
N PRO A 205 -12.01 11.88 -18.59
CA PRO A 205 -12.56 13.03 -19.33
C PRO A 205 -14.04 13.26 -19.05
N ARG A 206 -14.82 12.18 -18.94
CA ARG A 206 -16.26 12.26 -18.64
C ARG A 206 -16.52 12.81 -17.25
N ILE A 207 -15.74 12.37 -16.26
CA ILE A 207 -15.84 12.88 -14.88
C ILE A 207 -15.52 14.38 -14.85
N ALA A 208 -14.45 14.79 -15.53
CA ALA A 208 -14.06 16.20 -15.62
C ALA A 208 -15.15 17.06 -16.28
N GLU A 209 -15.74 16.59 -17.39
CA GLU A 209 -16.83 17.28 -18.09
C GLU A 209 -18.08 17.46 -17.21
N THR A 210 -18.35 16.53 -16.30
CA THR A 210 -19.50 16.62 -15.38
C THR A 210 -19.29 17.57 -14.20
N GLY A 211 -18.07 18.11 -14.01
CA GLY A 211 -17.79 19.14 -12.99
C GLY A 211 -17.49 18.63 -11.58
N TYR A 212 -17.18 17.33 -11.42
CA TYR A 212 -16.65 16.82 -10.16
C TYR A 212 -15.25 17.37 -9.89
N THR A 213 -14.94 17.60 -8.61
CA THR A 213 -13.69 18.25 -8.17
C THR A 213 -12.74 17.29 -7.45
N CYS A 214 -13.21 16.09 -7.13
CA CYS A 214 -12.44 15.08 -6.40
C CYS A 214 -12.80 13.68 -6.89
N LEU A 215 -11.79 12.80 -6.91
CA LEU A 215 -11.94 11.37 -7.18
C LEU A 215 -11.72 10.57 -5.90
N GLN A 216 -12.69 9.71 -5.59
CA GLN A 216 -12.49 8.65 -4.59
C GLN A 216 -12.26 7.34 -5.34
N LEU A 217 -11.00 6.91 -5.41
CA LEU A 217 -10.63 5.66 -6.07
C LEU A 217 -10.68 4.49 -5.08
N MET A 218 -11.51 3.50 -5.38
CA MET A 218 -11.66 2.29 -4.58
C MET A 218 -10.77 1.16 -5.10
N ALA A 219 -10.56 0.16 -4.23
CA ALA A 219 -9.92 -1.11 -4.57
C ALA A 219 -8.49 -1.01 -5.14
N ILE A 220 -7.76 0.06 -4.84
CA ILE A 220 -6.42 0.29 -5.37
C ILE A 220 -5.41 -0.72 -4.81
N ALA A 221 -5.41 -0.96 -3.49
CA ALA A 221 -4.51 -1.94 -2.88
C ALA A 221 -4.84 -3.38 -3.33
N GLN A 222 -3.83 -4.24 -3.42
CA GLN A 222 -3.98 -5.62 -3.86
C GLN A 222 -4.94 -6.39 -2.95
N HIS A 223 -5.94 -7.00 -3.57
CA HIS A 223 -6.96 -7.81 -2.91
C HIS A 223 -7.22 -9.09 -3.76
N PRO A 224 -6.98 -10.30 -3.22
CA PRO A 224 -7.14 -11.55 -3.97
C PRO A 224 -8.58 -11.81 -4.43
N TYR A 225 -9.54 -11.49 -3.56
CA TYR A 225 -10.96 -11.73 -3.81
C TYR A 225 -11.60 -10.49 -4.47
N TYR A 226 -11.81 -10.53 -5.78
CA TYR A 226 -12.32 -9.39 -6.54
C TYR A 226 -13.69 -8.90 -6.04
N ALA A 227 -14.59 -9.82 -5.70
CA ALA A 227 -15.91 -9.48 -5.15
C ALA A 227 -15.86 -8.93 -3.71
N SER A 228 -14.68 -8.79 -3.09
CA SER A 228 -14.52 -8.00 -1.86
C SER A 228 -14.63 -6.49 -2.10
N PHE A 229 -14.67 -6.04 -3.36
CA PHE A 229 -14.71 -4.62 -3.71
C PHE A 229 -13.50 -3.83 -3.18
N GLY A 230 -12.37 -4.53 -2.98
CA GLY A 230 -11.15 -3.96 -2.40
C GLY A 230 -11.07 -4.00 -0.88
N TYR A 231 -12.09 -4.48 -0.17
CA TYR A 231 -12.10 -4.46 1.30
C TYR A 231 -11.28 -5.59 1.94
N GLN A 232 -10.96 -6.66 1.20
CA GLN A 232 -10.08 -7.75 1.68
C GLN A 232 -8.67 -7.60 1.11
N VAL A 233 -7.95 -6.59 1.60
CA VAL A 233 -6.57 -6.30 1.19
C VAL A 233 -5.62 -7.41 1.67
N ALA A 234 -4.75 -7.88 0.78
CA ALA A 234 -3.68 -8.83 1.10
C ALA A 234 -2.29 -8.19 1.09
N ASN A 235 -2.04 -7.22 0.20
CA ASN A 235 -0.78 -6.48 0.14
C ASN A 235 -1.07 -4.99 0.05
N PHE A 236 -0.71 -4.26 1.10
CA PHE A 236 -1.06 -2.85 1.26
C PHE A 236 -0.25 -1.90 0.37
N TYR A 237 0.93 -2.32 -0.07
CA TYR A 237 1.87 -1.51 -0.86
C TYR A 237 1.89 -1.85 -2.36
N ALA A 238 1.12 -2.86 -2.77
CA ALA A 238 0.99 -3.23 -4.17
C ALA A 238 -0.36 -2.74 -4.70
N PRO A 239 -0.41 -2.03 -5.84
CA PRO A 239 -1.67 -1.81 -6.52
C PRO A 239 -2.23 -3.13 -7.07
N CYS A 240 -3.55 -3.21 -7.23
CA CYS A 240 -4.23 -4.39 -7.74
C CYS A 240 -3.75 -4.75 -9.15
N ASP A 241 -3.14 -5.92 -9.27
CA ASP A 241 -2.54 -6.45 -10.50
C ASP A 241 -3.53 -6.59 -11.68
N LEU A 242 -4.84 -6.69 -11.40
CA LEU A 242 -5.85 -6.73 -12.46
C LEU A 242 -5.94 -5.44 -13.27
N PHE A 243 -5.59 -4.31 -12.66
CA PHE A 243 -5.78 -3.00 -13.28
C PHE A 243 -4.57 -2.56 -14.10
N GLY A 244 -3.42 -3.19 -13.90
CA GLY A 244 -2.18 -2.90 -14.63
C GLY A 244 -0.96 -2.87 -13.72
N THR A 245 0.01 -2.06 -14.11
CA THR A 245 1.28 -1.82 -13.39
C THR A 245 1.17 -0.61 -12.46
N PRO A 246 2.10 -0.44 -11.51
CA PRO A 246 2.18 0.77 -10.68
C PRO A 246 2.35 2.07 -11.48
N GLU A 247 3.03 2.03 -12.63
CA GLU A 247 3.19 3.16 -13.57
C GLU A 247 1.97 3.38 -14.46
#